data_AF-A0A2B7GYH3-F1
#
_entry.id   AF-A0A2B7GYH3-F1
#
_cell.length_a   1.000
_cell.length_b   1.000
_cell.length_c   1.000
_cell.angle_alpha   90.00
_cell.angle_beta   90.00
_cell.angle_gamma   90.00
#
_symmetry.space_group_name_H-M   'P 1'
#
loop_
_entity.id
_entity.type
_entity.pdbx_description
1 polymer ?
#
loop_
_entity_poly.entity_id
_entity_poly.type
_entity_poly.pdbx_seq_one_letter_code
_entity_poly.pdbx_strand_id
1 'polypeptide(L)'
;MFFQEPELQYEVTVEEPDPHFAKLLQQAIGGQEGEMRVAMQYMFQAWALPEGYEEYRNLLMETAAEELGHIEMLASAVTKNLRGSSKQMSDDAQETAATAAAMTGQNPRQFLSAGESAMPVDSNGAPFTGNYIVASGNLAGDLYANVMAESTGRTLATRLWEYTDDPGMKDMLSYLIARDTMHQNQWLQALETLDDPVPVPASFPQEQENQEFNYTFMSTRREEQPDPEYPWTQDEAPDGKGQFSYAAEQPGDGEVIAPQPSPMTNDTPNRTDESSDSSE
;
A
#
# COMPACT_ATOMS: atom_id res chain seq x y z
N MET A 1 -6.29 26.14 -1.36
CA MET A 1 -7.62 26.37 -1.95
C MET A 1 -7.71 25.45 -3.16
N PHE A 2 -8.76 24.66 -3.30
CA PHE A 2 -8.98 23.77 -4.45
C PHE A 2 -9.96 24.41 -5.42
N PHE A 3 -9.81 24.12 -6.70
CA PHE A 3 -10.78 24.42 -7.76
C PHE A 3 -11.25 23.10 -8.37
N GLN A 4 -12.46 23.08 -8.90
CA GLN A 4 -13.06 21.89 -9.52
C GLN A 4 -13.74 22.31 -10.82
N GLU A 5 -13.56 21.48 -11.83
CA GLU A 5 -14.26 21.56 -13.12
C GLU A 5 -15.18 20.34 -13.26
N PRO A 6 -16.35 20.46 -13.91
CA PRO A 6 -17.32 19.38 -14.00
C PRO A 6 -16.88 18.20 -14.89
N GLU A 7 -15.88 18.39 -15.74
CA GLU A 7 -15.35 17.36 -16.61
C GLU A 7 -14.41 16.39 -15.87
N LEU A 8 -14.56 15.09 -16.17
CA LEU A 8 -13.60 14.07 -15.73
C LEU A 8 -12.24 14.31 -16.42
N GLN A 9 -11.16 14.01 -15.70
CA GLN A 9 -9.80 14.13 -16.22
C GLN A 9 -9.56 13.30 -17.50
N TYR A 10 -10.20 12.13 -17.58
CA TYR A 10 -10.21 11.28 -18.77
C TYR A 10 -11.59 10.61 -18.93
N GLU A 11 -11.91 10.20 -20.15
CA GLU A 11 -13.22 9.61 -20.46
C GLU A 11 -13.44 8.29 -19.71
N VAL A 12 -14.64 8.10 -19.16
CA VAL A 12 -15.06 6.86 -18.51
C VAL A 12 -16.29 6.35 -19.24
N THR A 13 -16.16 5.30 -20.04
CA THR A 13 -17.29 4.62 -20.71
C THR A 13 -17.45 3.20 -20.18
N VAL A 14 -18.69 2.71 -20.15
CA VAL A 14 -19.02 1.32 -19.81
C VAL A 14 -20.02 0.86 -20.86
N GLU A 15 -19.62 -0.09 -21.69
CA GLU A 15 -20.46 -0.69 -22.73
C GLU A 15 -21.40 -1.74 -22.13
N GLU A 16 -20.84 -2.62 -21.30
CA GLU A 16 -21.56 -3.70 -20.62
C GLU A 16 -21.39 -3.57 -19.10
N PRO A 17 -22.42 -3.08 -18.38
CA PRO A 17 -22.38 -2.91 -16.94
C PRO A 17 -22.12 -4.23 -16.20
N ASP A 18 -21.02 -4.30 -15.45
CA ASP A 18 -20.63 -5.47 -14.66
C ASP A 18 -20.53 -5.14 -13.16
N PRO A 19 -21.51 -5.56 -12.35
CA PRO A 19 -21.49 -5.27 -10.93
C PRO A 19 -20.44 -6.07 -10.14
N HIS A 20 -19.97 -7.22 -10.67
CA HIS A 20 -18.86 -7.94 -10.09
C HIS A 20 -17.57 -7.14 -10.28
N PHE A 21 -17.34 -6.62 -11.49
CA PHE A 21 -16.21 -5.74 -11.76
C PHE A 21 -16.28 -4.44 -10.95
N ALA A 22 -17.47 -3.87 -10.76
CA ALA A 22 -17.67 -2.71 -9.88
C ALA A 22 -17.20 -2.96 -8.44
N LYS A 23 -17.35 -4.19 -7.93
CA LYS A 23 -16.82 -4.57 -6.61
C LYS A 23 -15.29 -4.64 -6.63
N LEU A 24 -14.68 -5.16 -7.69
CA LEU A 24 -13.22 -5.22 -7.83
C LEU A 24 -12.61 -3.81 -7.92
N LEU A 25 -13.22 -2.91 -8.69
CA LEU A 25 -12.81 -1.51 -8.83
C LEU A 25 -12.76 -0.75 -7.48
N GLN A 26 -13.55 -1.16 -6.48
CA GLN A 26 -13.46 -0.55 -5.13
C GLN A 26 -12.07 -0.73 -4.50
N GLN A 27 -11.32 -1.79 -4.87
CA GLN A 27 -9.92 -1.94 -4.42
C GLN A 27 -9.06 -0.75 -4.85
N ALA A 28 -9.25 -0.25 -6.07
CA ALA A 28 -8.53 0.91 -6.59
C ALA A 28 -9.01 2.23 -5.98
N ILE A 29 -10.12 2.25 -5.22
CA ILE A 29 -10.58 3.43 -4.50
C ILE A 29 -10.10 3.39 -3.05
N GLY A 30 -10.68 2.50 -2.25
CA GLY A 30 -10.49 2.47 -0.80
C GLY A 30 -9.54 1.37 -0.28
N GLY A 31 -8.97 0.57 -1.18
CA GLY A 31 -7.98 -0.46 -0.85
C GLY A 31 -6.62 0.13 -0.50
N GLN A 32 -5.71 -0.75 -0.04
CA GLN A 32 -4.34 -0.36 0.32
C GLN A 32 -3.52 0.15 -0.88
N GLU A 33 -3.86 -0.29 -2.09
CA GLU A 33 -3.24 0.15 -3.35
C GLU A 33 -4.07 1.20 -4.08
N GLY A 34 -5.14 1.73 -3.46
CA GLY A 34 -6.11 2.61 -4.11
C GLY A 34 -5.81 4.11 -4.00
N GLU A 35 -6.53 4.89 -4.81
CA GLU A 35 -6.29 6.32 -5.01
C GLU A 35 -6.54 7.17 -3.77
N MET A 36 -7.42 6.71 -2.85
CA MET A 36 -7.60 7.40 -1.57
C MET A 36 -6.32 7.41 -0.73
N ARG A 37 -5.50 6.36 -0.82
CA ARG A 37 -4.21 6.32 -0.12
C ARG A 37 -3.27 7.36 -0.70
N VAL A 38 -3.03 7.32 -2.01
CA VAL A 38 -2.03 8.18 -2.66
C VAL A 38 -2.42 9.65 -2.63
N ALA A 39 -3.69 9.99 -2.87
CA ALA A 39 -4.19 11.36 -2.73
C ALA A 39 -3.92 11.95 -1.35
N MET A 40 -4.26 11.20 -0.30
CA MET A 40 -4.05 11.67 1.08
C MET A 40 -2.56 11.65 1.44
N GLN A 41 -1.83 10.60 1.05
CA GLN A 41 -0.41 10.47 1.35
C GLN A 41 0.39 11.64 0.79
N TYR A 42 0.24 11.96 -0.50
CA TYR A 42 0.99 13.04 -1.15
C TYR A 42 0.61 14.40 -0.57
N MET A 43 -0.68 14.61 -0.26
CA MET A 43 -1.16 15.85 0.36
C MET A 43 -0.56 16.07 1.76
N PHE A 44 -0.55 15.05 2.63
CA PHE A 44 0.00 15.17 3.97
C PHE A 44 1.52 15.30 3.98
N GLN A 45 2.22 14.62 3.07
CA GLN A 45 3.66 14.80 2.86
C GLN A 45 3.98 16.23 2.43
N ALA A 46 3.22 16.79 1.49
CA ALA A 46 3.43 18.16 1.02
C ALA A 46 3.28 19.21 2.13
N TRP A 47 2.32 19.01 3.05
CA TRP A 47 2.09 19.92 4.17
C TRP A 47 3.12 19.79 5.29
N ALA A 48 3.88 18.71 5.32
CA ALA A 48 4.96 18.52 6.28
C ALA A 48 6.26 19.25 5.87
N LEU A 49 6.40 19.66 4.61
CA LEU A 49 7.62 20.27 4.09
C LEU A 49 7.72 21.77 4.40
N PRO A 50 8.91 22.27 4.82
CA PRO A 50 9.12 23.70 5.03
C PRO A 50 9.31 24.46 3.70
N GLU A 51 9.26 25.80 3.77
CA GLU A 51 9.34 26.71 2.61
C GLU A 51 10.56 26.45 1.69
N GLY A 52 11.69 26.01 2.25
CA GLY A 52 12.90 25.71 1.47
C GLY A 52 12.82 24.48 0.56
N TYR A 53 11.71 23.74 0.55
CA TYR A 53 11.47 22.55 -0.30
C TYR A 53 10.23 22.77 -1.18
N GLU A 54 10.04 24.00 -1.67
CA GLU A 54 8.86 24.41 -2.44
C GLU A 54 8.64 23.53 -3.68
N GLU A 55 9.71 23.13 -4.37
CA GLU A 55 9.64 22.27 -5.55
C GLU A 55 9.02 20.90 -5.25
N TYR A 56 9.41 20.26 -4.15
CA TYR A 56 8.86 18.97 -3.71
C TYR A 56 7.43 19.13 -3.19
N ARG A 57 7.17 20.22 -2.45
CA ARG A 57 5.82 20.54 -1.99
C ARG A 57 4.86 20.73 -3.15
N ASN A 58 5.28 21.41 -4.22
CA ASN A 58 4.47 21.59 -5.42
C ASN A 58 4.28 20.28 -6.16
N LEU A 59 5.33 19.49 -6.39
CA LEU A 59 5.24 18.17 -7.01
C LEU A 59 4.23 17.25 -6.28
N LEU A 60 4.33 17.17 -4.96
CA LEU A 60 3.43 16.38 -4.13
C LEU A 60 1.99 16.90 -4.17
N MET A 61 1.78 18.22 -4.09
CA MET A 61 0.42 18.79 -4.13
C MET A 61 -0.24 18.64 -5.49
N GLU A 62 0.49 18.84 -6.59
CA GLU A 62 -0.05 18.66 -7.95
C GLU A 62 -0.48 17.21 -8.16
N THR A 63 0.37 16.26 -7.76
CA THR A 63 0.04 14.83 -7.89
C THR A 63 -1.10 14.44 -6.94
N ALA A 64 -1.11 14.94 -5.70
CA ALA A 64 -2.22 14.71 -4.78
C ALA A 64 -3.58 15.20 -5.35
N ALA A 65 -3.58 16.33 -6.05
CA ALA A 65 -4.77 16.87 -6.69
C ALA A 65 -5.19 16.02 -7.90
N GLU A 66 -4.23 15.52 -8.68
CA GLU A 66 -4.48 14.55 -9.75
C GLU A 66 -5.12 13.25 -9.21
N GLU A 67 -4.63 12.71 -8.09
CA GLU A 67 -5.22 11.50 -7.50
C GLU A 67 -6.67 11.69 -7.03
N LEU A 68 -7.06 12.91 -6.64
CA LEU A 68 -8.47 13.21 -6.39
C LEU A 68 -9.33 13.08 -7.67
N GLY A 69 -8.76 13.42 -8.83
CA GLY A 69 -9.38 13.19 -10.13
C GLY A 69 -9.47 11.70 -10.48
N HIS A 70 -8.46 10.91 -10.16
CA HIS A 70 -8.51 9.45 -10.33
C HIS A 70 -9.60 8.80 -9.46
N ILE A 71 -9.77 9.25 -8.21
CA ILE A 71 -10.89 8.84 -7.35
C ILE A 71 -12.23 9.15 -8.02
N GLU A 72 -12.38 10.34 -8.61
CA GLU A 72 -13.61 10.75 -9.31
C GLU A 72 -13.90 9.86 -10.53
N MET A 73 -12.87 9.55 -11.32
CA MET A 73 -12.97 8.64 -12.46
C MET A 73 -13.39 7.22 -12.03
N LEU A 74 -12.72 6.65 -11.03
CA LEU A 74 -13.03 5.31 -10.53
C LEU A 74 -14.42 5.26 -9.88
N ALA A 75 -14.80 6.28 -9.12
CA ALA A 75 -16.14 6.36 -8.53
C ALA A 75 -17.23 6.42 -9.62
N SER A 76 -16.95 7.12 -10.72
CA SER A 76 -17.80 7.16 -11.90
C SER A 76 -17.88 5.79 -12.58
N ALA A 77 -16.76 5.08 -12.73
CA ALA A 77 -16.69 3.74 -13.32
C ALA A 77 -17.48 2.72 -12.49
N VAL A 78 -17.32 2.70 -11.17
CA VAL A 78 -18.09 1.85 -10.25
C VAL A 78 -19.59 2.13 -10.39
N THR A 79 -19.98 3.41 -10.37
CA THR A 79 -21.40 3.80 -10.46
C THR A 79 -22.02 3.41 -11.81
N LYS A 80 -21.29 3.57 -12.92
CA LYS A 80 -21.75 3.16 -14.26
C LYS A 80 -21.92 1.64 -14.38
N ASN A 81 -20.98 0.87 -13.84
CA ASN A 81 -21.09 -0.60 -13.79
C ASN A 81 -22.25 -1.09 -12.90
N LEU A 82 -22.54 -0.42 -11.78
CA LEU A 82 -23.65 -0.79 -10.89
C LEU A 82 -25.02 -0.45 -11.48
N ARG A 83 -25.27 0.82 -11.84
CA ARG A 83 -26.62 1.28 -12.23
C ARG A 83 -27.11 0.70 -13.55
N GLY A 84 -26.19 0.34 -14.44
CA GLY A 84 -26.54 -0.33 -15.69
C GLY A 84 -26.88 -1.81 -15.54
N SER A 85 -26.51 -2.45 -14.42
CA SER A 85 -26.68 -3.89 -14.18
C SER A 85 -28.11 -4.28 -13.77
N SER A 86 -28.91 -3.32 -13.30
CA SER A 86 -30.30 -3.52 -12.85
C SER A 86 -31.23 -4.09 -13.94
N LYS A 87 -30.87 -3.95 -15.22
CA LYS A 87 -31.61 -4.54 -16.36
C LYS A 87 -31.44 -6.06 -16.51
N GLN A 88 -30.44 -6.68 -15.86
CA GLN A 88 -30.15 -8.11 -15.96
C GLN A 88 -30.68 -8.94 -14.78
N MET A 89 -31.18 -8.30 -13.72
CA MET A 89 -31.79 -9.02 -12.60
C MET A 89 -33.20 -9.46 -12.98
N SER A 90 -33.45 -10.78 -13.03
CA SER A 90 -34.81 -11.33 -13.19
C SER A 90 -35.70 -10.90 -12.02
N ASP A 91 -37.02 -10.88 -12.23
CA ASP A 91 -37.99 -10.62 -11.16
C ASP A 91 -37.80 -11.56 -9.95
N ASP A 92 -37.23 -12.75 -10.15
CA ASP A 92 -36.89 -13.72 -9.09
C ASP A 92 -35.66 -13.30 -8.24
N ALA A 93 -34.71 -12.55 -8.79
CA ALA A 93 -33.54 -12.05 -8.05
C ALA A 93 -33.90 -10.87 -7.11
N GLN A 94 -35.11 -10.33 -7.24
CA GLN A 94 -35.63 -9.22 -6.43
C GLN A 94 -36.19 -9.64 -5.06
N GLU A 95 -36.13 -10.93 -4.69
CA GLU A 95 -36.79 -11.40 -3.45
C GLU A 95 -36.11 -10.85 -2.17
N THR A 96 -34.76 -10.75 -2.12
CA THR A 96 -34.04 -10.00 -1.07
C THR A 96 -32.68 -9.48 -1.55
N ALA A 97 -32.21 -8.35 -1.00
CA ALA A 97 -30.89 -7.77 -1.30
C ALA A 97 -29.71 -8.72 -0.98
N ALA A 98 -29.87 -9.62 0.00
CA ALA A 98 -28.86 -10.61 0.34
C ALA A 98 -28.76 -11.72 -0.73
N THR A 99 -29.90 -12.17 -1.27
CA THR A 99 -29.95 -13.13 -2.38
C THR A 99 -29.33 -12.53 -3.64
N ALA A 100 -29.67 -11.28 -3.97
CA ALA A 100 -29.09 -10.54 -5.09
C ALA A 100 -27.57 -10.42 -4.99
N ALA A 101 -27.05 -10.03 -3.81
CA ALA A 101 -25.62 -9.90 -3.59
C ALA A 101 -24.88 -11.24 -3.65
N ALA A 102 -25.46 -12.30 -3.10
CA ALA A 102 -24.88 -13.64 -3.16
C ALA A 102 -24.84 -14.20 -4.59
N MET A 103 -25.86 -13.92 -5.41
CA MET A 103 -25.92 -14.37 -6.80
C MET A 103 -25.02 -13.58 -7.75
N THR A 104 -24.85 -12.28 -7.50
CA THR A 104 -24.05 -11.38 -8.36
C THR A 104 -22.61 -11.21 -7.89
N GLY A 105 -22.24 -11.81 -6.75
CA GLY A 105 -20.93 -11.62 -6.12
C GLY A 105 -20.69 -10.21 -5.59
N GLN A 106 -21.71 -9.34 -5.58
CA GLN A 106 -21.65 -7.96 -5.13
C GLN A 106 -21.50 -7.84 -3.61
N ASN A 107 -21.09 -6.65 -3.16
CA ASN A 107 -21.18 -6.28 -1.76
C ASN A 107 -22.62 -5.81 -1.47
N PRO A 108 -23.37 -6.39 -0.50
CA PRO A 108 -24.72 -5.93 -0.16
C PRO A 108 -24.82 -4.42 0.12
N ARG A 109 -23.74 -3.81 0.61
CA ARG A 109 -23.68 -2.35 0.86
C ARG A 109 -23.75 -1.51 -0.41
N GLN A 110 -23.38 -2.03 -1.58
CA GLN A 110 -23.54 -1.33 -2.86
C GLN A 110 -25.00 -0.98 -3.13
N PHE A 111 -25.95 -1.85 -2.74
CA PHE A 111 -27.39 -1.57 -2.80
C PHE A 111 -27.89 -0.86 -1.55
N LEU A 112 -27.67 -1.47 -0.38
CA LEU A 112 -28.35 -1.08 0.86
C LEU A 112 -27.85 0.25 1.42
N SER A 113 -26.56 0.57 1.21
CA SER A 113 -25.93 1.76 1.77
C SER A 113 -25.65 2.82 0.71
N ALA A 114 -25.19 2.41 -0.48
CA ALA A 114 -24.66 3.34 -1.49
C ALA A 114 -25.63 3.66 -2.64
N GLY A 115 -26.78 2.99 -2.73
CA GLY A 115 -27.74 3.22 -3.81
C GLY A 115 -27.09 3.06 -5.19
N GLU A 116 -26.41 1.93 -5.41
CA GLU A 116 -25.71 1.60 -6.66
C GLU A 116 -24.62 2.62 -7.02
N SER A 117 -23.81 3.02 -6.03
CA SER A 117 -22.73 4.00 -6.19
C SER A 117 -21.43 3.53 -5.52
N ALA A 118 -20.33 4.19 -5.85
CA ALA A 118 -19.03 3.95 -5.22
C ALA A 118 -19.04 4.23 -3.71
N MET A 119 -18.11 3.62 -2.99
CA MET A 119 -17.94 3.79 -1.54
C MET A 119 -16.45 3.90 -1.20
N PRO A 120 -16.08 4.57 -0.11
CA PRO A 120 -14.69 4.63 0.36
C PRO A 120 -14.32 3.31 1.08
N VAL A 121 -14.35 2.20 0.35
CA VAL A 121 -14.09 0.84 0.85
C VAL A 121 -13.23 0.07 -0.15
N ASP A 122 -12.58 -1.00 0.31
CA ASP A 122 -11.90 -1.96 -0.55
C ASP A 122 -12.88 -2.93 -1.25
N SER A 123 -12.34 -3.87 -2.05
CA SER A 123 -13.15 -4.88 -2.76
C SER A 123 -13.92 -5.85 -1.85
N ASN A 124 -13.54 -5.95 -0.57
CA ASN A 124 -14.23 -6.75 0.46
C ASN A 124 -15.21 -5.91 1.30
N GLY A 125 -15.26 -4.59 1.10
CA GLY A 125 -16.11 -3.68 1.85
C GLY A 125 -15.52 -3.15 3.15
N ALA A 126 -14.22 -3.40 3.41
CA ALA A 126 -13.52 -2.79 4.53
C ALA A 126 -13.37 -1.28 4.28
N PRO A 127 -13.76 -0.40 5.22
CA PRO A 127 -13.57 1.03 5.05
C PRO A 127 -12.11 1.41 4.86
N PHE A 128 -11.86 2.39 4.00
CA PHE A 128 -10.55 3.02 3.89
C PHE A 128 -10.05 3.43 5.28
N THR A 129 -8.78 3.14 5.56
CA THR A 129 -8.12 3.50 6.82
C THR A 129 -6.91 4.37 6.55
N GLY A 130 -6.76 5.45 7.33
CA GLY A 130 -5.57 6.30 7.29
C GLY A 130 -4.28 5.57 7.65
N ASN A 131 -4.36 4.36 8.21
CA ASN A 131 -3.19 3.52 8.49
C ASN A 131 -2.42 3.09 7.23
N TYR A 132 -3.00 3.23 6.03
CA TYR A 132 -2.30 2.99 4.77
C TYR A 132 -1.36 4.13 4.36
N ILE A 133 -1.51 5.32 4.96
CA ILE A 133 -0.76 6.52 4.60
C ILE A 133 0.63 6.50 5.24
N VAL A 134 1.66 6.69 4.43
CA VAL A 134 3.04 6.91 4.89
C VAL A 134 3.42 8.38 4.71
N ALA A 135 3.45 9.13 5.80
CA ALA A 135 3.92 10.52 5.83
C ALA A 135 4.81 10.70 7.08
N SER A 136 6.05 10.24 6.96
CA SER A 136 7.01 10.15 8.07
C SER A 136 7.61 11.51 8.44
N GLY A 137 7.55 12.48 7.52
CA GLY A 137 8.24 13.77 7.66
C GLY A 137 9.70 13.73 7.23
N ASN A 138 10.21 12.58 6.77
CA ASN A 138 11.49 12.48 6.07
C ASN A 138 11.24 12.39 4.57
N LEU A 139 11.70 13.40 3.80
CA LEU A 139 11.43 13.51 2.37
C LEU A 139 11.91 12.28 1.57
N ALA A 140 13.13 11.80 1.78
CA ALA A 140 13.65 10.62 1.06
C ALA A 140 12.82 9.36 1.38
N GLY A 141 12.54 9.11 2.67
CA GLY A 141 11.70 7.99 3.10
C GLY A 141 10.28 8.04 2.52
N ASP A 142 9.69 9.24 2.49
CA ASP A 142 8.35 9.48 1.94
C ASP A 142 8.33 9.29 0.42
N LEU A 143 9.35 9.73 -0.32
CA LEU A 143 9.47 9.48 -1.76
C LEU A 143 9.65 7.98 -2.08
N TYR A 144 10.42 7.22 -1.30
CA TYR A 144 10.48 5.76 -1.45
C TYR A 144 9.12 5.10 -1.21
N ALA A 145 8.36 5.60 -0.21
CA ALA A 145 7.00 5.13 0.02
C ALA A 145 6.06 5.47 -1.14
N ASN A 146 6.28 6.58 -1.84
CA ASN A 146 5.52 6.96 -3.04
C ASN A 146 5.83 6.05 -4.22
N VAL A 147 7.12 5.74 -4.47
CA VAL A 147 7.52 4.74 -5.48
C VAL A 147 6.84 3.39 -5.20
N MET A 148 6.80 2.95 -3.95
CA MET A 148 6.11 1.71 -3.57
C MET A 148 4.60 1.79 -3.79
N ALA A 149 3.97 2.91 -3.40
CA ALA A 149 2.53 3.12 -3.58
C ALA A 149 2.15 2.99 -5.06
N GLU A 150 2.86 3.69 -5.95
CA GLU A 150 2.61 3.64 -7.38
C GLU A 150 2.96 2.27 -8.00
N SER A 151 3.99 1.59 -7.51
CA SER A 151 4.36 0.25 -7.97
C SER A 151 3.26 -0.79 -7.68
N THR A 152 2.65 -0.67 -6.50
CA THR A 152 1.56 -1.57 -6.07
C THR A 152 0.22 -1.19 -6.68
N GLY A 153 -0.10 0.12 -6.79
CA GLY A 153 -1.24 0.66 -7.53
C GLY A 153 -1.26 0.21 -8.99
N ARG A 154 -0.15 0.38 -9.70
CA ARG A 154 0.00 -0.08 -11.09
C ARG A 154 -0.16 -1.59 -11.26
N THR A 155 0.31 -2.35 -10.27
CA THR A 155 0.13 -3.80 -10.27
C THR A 155 -1.35 -4.16 -10.10
N LEU A 156 -2.09 -3.44 -9.26
CA LEU A 156 -3.54 -3.60 -9.13
C LEU A 156 -4.26 -3.19 -10.42
N ALA A 157 -3.93 -2.03 -11.00
CA ALA A 157 -4.56 -1.51 -12.20
C ALA A 157 -4.38 -2.46 -13.40
N THR A 158 -3.18 -3.02 -13.58
CA THR A 158 -2.94 -4.02 -14.66
C THR A 158 -3.74 -5.31 -14.45
N ARG A 159 -3.90 -5.78 -13.21
CA ARG A 159 -4.80 -6.90 -12.91
C ARG A 159 -6.25 -6.54 -13.22
N LEU A 160 -6.75 -5.39 -12.77
CA LEU A 160 -8.11 -4.94 -13.09
C LEU A 160 -8.34 -4.89 -14.61
N TRP A 161 -7.35 -4.43 -15.36
CA TRP A 161 -7.40 -4.41 -16.83
C TRP A 161 -7.54 -5.80 -17.43
N GLU A 162 -6.88 -6.82 -16.86
CA GLU A 162 -7.02 -8.23 -17.27
C GLU A 162 -8.37 -8.85 -16.84
N TYR A 163 -9.02 -8.33 -15.81
CA TYR A 163 -10.27 -8.85 -15.24
C TYR A 163 -11.54 -8.37 -15.94
N THR A 164 -11.42 -7.51 -16.94
CA THR A 164 -12.56 -7.03 -17.74
C THR A 164 -12.29 -7.22 -19.22
N ASP A 165 -13.34 -7.34 -20.02
CA ASP A 165 -13.29 -7.27 -21.48
C ASP A 165 -14.04 -6.05 -22.04
N ASP A 166 -14.64 -5.22 -21.17
CA ASP A 166 -15.31 -3.98 -21.55
C ASP A 166 -14.28 -2.99 -22.16
N PRO A 167 -14.44 -2.56 -23.43
CA PRO A 167 -13.49 -1.69 -24.09
C PRO A 167 -13.31 -0.33 -23.40
N GLY A 168 -14.38 0.23 -22.84
CA GLY A 168 -14.35 1.50 -22.13
C GLY A 168 -13.58 1.41 -20.80
N MET A 169 -13.78 0.31 -20.07
CA MET A 169 -13.00 0.03 -18.85
C MET A 169 -11.54 -0.24 -19.18
N LYS A 170 -11.24 -0.96 -20.27
CA LYS A 170 -9.84 -1.14 -20.71
C LYS A 170 -9.19 0.18 -21.08
N ASP A 171 -9.90 1.10 -21.74
CA ASP A 171 -9.36 2.41 -22.11
C ASP A 171 -9.05 3.26 -20.88
N MET A 172 -10.01 3.40 -19.97
CA MET A 172 -9.81 4.14 -18.71
C MET A 172 -8.69 3.53 -17.85
N LEU A 173 -8.62 2.21 -17.70
CA LEU A 173 -7.55 1.57 -16.93
C LEU A 173 -6.20 1.72 -17.64
N SER A 174 -6.15 1.72 -18.97
CA SER A 174 -4.92 1.99 -19.72
C SER A 174 -4.42 3.41 -19.46
N TYR A 175 -5.33 4.39 -19.32
CA TYR A 175 -4.98 5.75 -18.91
C TYR A 175 -4.38 5.76 -17.50
N LEU A 176 -5.05 5.16 -16.51
CA LEU A 176 -4.55 5.12 -15.12
C LEU A 176 -3.17 4.43 -15.04
N ILE A 177 -3.00 3.27 -15.69
CA ILE A 177 -1.71 2.56 -15.77
C ILE A 177 -0.60 3.45 -16.38
N ALA A 178 -0.95 4.31 -17.34
CA ALA A 178 0.00 5.27 -17.93
C ALA A 178 0.33 6.40 -16.96
N ARG A 179 -0.62 6.88 -16.15
CA ARG A 179 -0.38 7.85 -15.08
C ARG A 179 0.51 7.28 -13.99
N ASP A 180 0.24 6.06 -13.51
CA ASP A 180 1.12 5.38 -12.55
C ASP A 180 2.54 5.22 -13.10
N THR A 181 2.68 4.94 -14.40
CA THR A 181 4.00 4.89 -15.04
C THR A 181 4.72 6.23 -14.92
N MET A 182 4.03 7.34 -15.15
CA MET A 182 4.60 8.68 -15.02
C MET A 182 4.93 9.01 -13.56
N HIS A 183 4.03 8.70 -12.62
CA HIS A 183 4.24 8.95 -11.20
C HIS A 183 5.42 8.14 -10.63
N GLN A 184 5.57 6.87 -10.99
CA GLN A 184 6.75 6.09 -10.62
C GLN A 184 8.04 6.79 -11.06
N ASN A 185 8.09 7.23 -12.32
CA ASN A 185 9.27 7.91 -12.86
C ASN A 185 9.51 9.28 -12.20
N GLN A 186 8.48 10.06 -11.90
CA GLN A 186 8.66 11.37 -11.26
C GLN A 186 9.18 11.22 -9.82
N TRP A 187 8.73 10.20 -9.08
CA TRP A 187 9.21 9.94 -7.72
C TRP A 187 10.65 9.46 -7.71
N LEU A 188 11.03 8.58 -8.64
CA LEU A 188 12.41 8.17 -8.84
C LEU A 188 13.28 9.38 -9.23
N GLN A 189 12.81 10.23 -10.14
CA GLN A 189 13.55 11.43 -10.53
C GLN A 189 13.72 12.42 -9.36
N ALA A 190 12.70 12.58 -8.51
CA ALA A 190 12.78 13.42 -7.31
C ALA A 190 13.72 12.83 -6.24
N LEU A 191 13.89 11.51 -6.17
CA LEU A 191 14.90 10.88 -5.33
C LEU A 191 16.31 11.18 -5.84
N GLU A 192 16.53 11.16 -7.15
CA GLU A 192 17.83 11.48 -7.78
C GLU A 192 18.27 12.94 -7.56
N THR A 193 17.35 13.85 -7.26
CA THR A 193 17.69 15.26 -6.98
C THR A 193 18.12 15.50 -5.53
N LEU A 194 17.97 14.50 -4.65
CA LEU A 194 18.43 14.59 -3.26
C LEU A 194 19.89 14.19 -3.14
N ASP A 195 20.63 14.91 -2.30
CA ASP A 195 21.95 14.47 -1.86
C ASP A 195 21.79 13.28 -0.89
N ASP A 196 22.49 12.17 -1.16
CA ASP A 196 22.50 10.98 -0.29
C ASP A 196 21.11 10.45 0.09
N PRO A 197 20.24 10.05 -0.88
CA PRO A 197 18.89 9.58 -0.57
C PRO A 197 18.86 8.28 0.25
N VAL A 198 20.00 7.58 0.37
CA VAL A 198 20.19 6.38 1.21
C VAL A 198 21.56 6.40 1.93
N PRO A 199 21.64 5.81 3.14
CA PRO A 199 20.56 5.28 3.97
C PRO A 199 19.65 6.38 4.55
N VAL A 200 18.39 6.05 4.82
CA VAL A 200 17.40 7.00 5.36
C VAL A 200 17.24 6.80 6.88
N PRO A 201 17.31 7.86 7.71
CA PRO A 201 17.62 9.24 7.34
C PRO A 201 19.13 9.46 7.16
N ALA A 202 19.52 10.18 6.11
CA ALA A 202 20.92 10.52 5.84
C ALA A 202 21.58 11.36 6.95
N SER A 203 20.77 11.96 7.83
CA SER A 203 21.24 12.73 8.98
C SER A 203 21.77 11.87 10.13
N PHE A 204 21.55 10.55 10.12
CA PHE A 204 22.12 9.67 11.14
C PHE A 204 23.62 9.49 10.86
N PRO A 205 24.53 9.73 11.85
CA PRO A 205 25.96 9.59 11.62
C PRO A 205 26.33 8.12 11.38
N GLN A 206 26.82 7.80 10.18
CA GLN A 206 27.09 6.42 9.79
C GLN A 206 28.11 5.74 10.69
N GLU A 207 29.09 6.47 11.22
CA GLU A 207 30.09 5.94 12.15
C GLU A 207 29.50 5.41 13.46
N GLN A 208 28.24 5.75 13.77
CA GLN A 208 27.51 5.22 14.93
C GLN A 208 26.75 3.93 14.63
N GLU A 209 26.64 3.53 13.35
CA GLU A 209 26.12 2.22 12.98
C GLU A 209 27.13 1.13 13.40
N ASN A 210 26.63 -0.10 13.56
CA ASN A 210 27.52 -1.24 13.67
C ASN A 210 28.15 -1.53 12.30
N GLN A 211 29.39 -1.05 12.13
CA GLN A 211 30.17 -1.18 10.89
C GLN A 211 30.47 -2.63 10.49
N GLU A 212 30.34 -3.59 11.40
CA GLU A 212 30.51 -5.01 11.09
C GLU A 212 29.34 -5.54 10.23
N PHE A 213 28.17 -4.90 10.32
CA PHE A 213 26.91 -5.48 9.84
C PHE A 213 26.11 -4.60 8.88
N ASN A 214 26.43 -3.31 8.74
CA ASN A 214 25.66 -2.38 7.91
C ASN A 214 25.71 -2.68 6.39
N TYR A 215 26.62 -3.54 5.93
CA TYR A 215 26.68 -4.07 4.56
C TYR A 215 26.75 -5.61 4.50
N THR A 216 26.39 -6.31 5.57
CA THR A 216 26.51 -7.77 5.64
C THR A 216 25.15 -8.43 5.42
N PHE A 217 24.98 -9.15 4.30
CA PHE A 217 23.86 -10.06 4.11
C PHE A 217 24.07 -11.30 4.99
N MET A 218 23.17 -11.52 5.94
CA MET A 218 23.28 -12.63 6.88
C MET A 218 22.24 -13.72 6.60
N SER A 219 22.69 -14.96 6.42
CA SER A 219 21.81 -16.11 6.34
C SER A 219 21.19 -16.43 7.70
N THR A 220 19.92 -16.85 7.70
CA THR A 220 19.20 -17.32 8.89
C THR A 220 18.99 -18.83 8.86
N ARG A 221 19.60 -19.53 7.90
CA ARG A 221 19.49 -20.98 7.78
C ARG A 221 20.29 -21.64 8.90
N ARG A 222 19.74 -22.74 9.45
CA ARG A 222 20.40 -23.53 10.48
C ARG A 222 21.70 -24.17 9.98
N GLU A 223 21.68 -24.66 8.75
CA GLU A 223 22.87 -25.22 8.11
C GLU A 223 23.55 -24.14 7.29
N GLU A 224 24.84 -23.90 7.55
CA GLU A 224 25.66 -22.98 6.78
C GLU A 224 25.53 -23.28 5.28
N GLN A 225 25.22 -22.24 4.52
CA GLN A 225 25.24 -22.30 3.06
C GLN A 225 26.40 -21.45 2.57
N PRO A 226 27.07 -21.83 1.47
CA PRO A 226 28.02 -20.94 0.83
C PRO A 226 27.32 -19.65 0.37
N ASP A 227 28.12 -18.59 0.17
CA ASP A 227 27.64 -17.36 -0.46
C ASP A 227 27.01 -17.70 -1.81
N PRO A 228 25.77 -17.27 -2.08
CA PRO A 228 25.13 -17.50 -3.36
C PRO A 228 25.70 -16.64 -4.51
N GLU A 229 26.64 -15.72 -4.24
CA GLU A 229 27.28 -14.84 -5.22
C GLU A 229 26.27 -13.96 -5.98
N TYR A 230 25.28 -13.43 -5.26
CA TYR A 230 24.33 -12.46 -5.83
C TYR A 230 24.82 -11.02 -5.64
N PRO A 231 24.32 -10.06 -6.43
CA PRO A 231 24.75 -8.66 -6.28
C PRO A 231 24.62 -8.12 -4.86
N TRP A 232 23.53 -8.44 -4.17
CA TRP A 232 23.30 -8.01 -2.78
C TRP A 232 24.07 -8.83 -1.71
N THR A 233 25.00 -9.71 -2.10
CA THR A 233 25.88 -10.44 -1.18
C THR A 233 27.36 -10.15 -1.36
N GLN A 234 27.78 -9.55 -2.49
CA GLN A 234 29.20 -9.31 -2.80
C GLN A 234 29.52 -8.03 -3.56
N ASP A 235 28.55 -7.40 -4.24
CA ASP A 235 28.83 -6.22 -5.07
C ASP A 235 28.87 -4.94 -4.23
N GLU A 236 29.26 -3.83 -4.87
CA GLU A 236 29.18 -2.50 -4.24
C GLU A 236 27.74 -2.17 -3.87
N ALA A 237 27.54 -1.64 -2.65
CA ALA A 237 26.22 -1.25 -2.19
C ALA A 237 25.70 -0.08 -3.03
N PRO A 238 24.38 -0.01 -3.34
CA PRO A 238 23.82 1.05 -4.18
C PRO A 238 24.00 2.47 -3.62
N ASP A 239 24.29 2.62 -2.34
CA ASP A 239 24.59 3.92 -1.71
C ASP A 239 26.04 4.38 -1.94
N GLY A 240 26.90 3.53 -2.54
CA GLY A 240 28.32 3.80 -2.81
C GLY A 240 29.20 3.91 -1.55
N LYS A 241 28.70 3.49 -0.39
CA LYS A 241 29.37 3.69 0.92
C LYS A 241 29.95 2.41 1.51
N GLY A 242 29.68 1.26 0.90
CA GLY A 242 30.21 -0.02 1.31
C GLY A 242 30.18 -1.06 0.19
N GLN A 243 30.77 -2.21 0.48
CA GLN A 243 30.66 -3.41 -0.36
C GLN A 243 29.86 -4.45 0.43
N PHE A 244 28.90 -5.08 -0.22
CA PHE A 244 28.18 -6.18 0.40
C PHE A 244 29.11 -7.33 0.75
N SER A 245 28.82 -8.01 1.85
CA SER A 245 29.47 -9.26 2.23
C SER A 245 28.44 -10.28 2.71
N TYR A 246 28.81 -11.55 2.71
CA TYR A 246 27.95 -12.65 3.14
C TYR A 246 28.41 -13.25 4.47
N ALA A 247 27.49 -13.36 5.43
CA ALA A 247 27.67 -14.14 6.65
C ALA A 247 26.76 -15.39 6.60
N ALA A 248 27.37 -16.57 6.73
CA ALA A 248 26.65 -17.85 6.71
C ALA A 248 25.80 -18.08 7.98
N GLU A 249 26.07 -17.32 9.04
CA GLU A 249 25.42 -17.42 10.34
C GLU A 249 25.08 -16.03 10.91
N GLN A 250 24.14 -15.97 11.85
CA GLN A 250 23.82 -14.77 12.61
C GLN A 250 24.75 -14.67 13.83
N PRO A 251 25.12 -13.46 14.29
CA PRO A 251 26.06 -13.26 15.41
C PRO A 251 25.50 -13.63 16.80
N GLY A 252 24.30 -14.21 16.88
CA GLY A 252 23.56 -14.38 18.13
C GLY A 252 24.30 -15.19 19.20
N ASP A 253 24.32 -14.69 20.43
CA ASP A 253 25.13 -15.22 21.53
C ASP A 253 24.34 -15.49 22.84
N GLY A 254 22.99 -15.46 22.83
CA GLY A 254 22.21 -15.44 24.09
C GLY A 254 20.93 -16.29 24.14
N GLU A 255 20.65 -16.84 25.34
CA GLU A 255 19.32 -17.30 25.75
C GLU A 255 18.46 -16.10 26.18
N VAL A 256 17.20 -16.03 25.71
CA VAL A 256 16.26 -15.00 26.15
C VAL A 256 15.61 -15.44 27.46
N ILE A 257 16.17 -15.00 28.58
CA ILE A 257 15.56 -15.17 29.91
C ILE A 257 14.93 -13.85 30.33
N ALA A 258 13.60 -13.81 30.41
CA ALA A 258 12.90 -12.64 30.89
C ALA A 258 13.27 -12.37 32.37
N PRO A 259 13.52 -11.10 32.75
CA PRO A 259 13.72 -10.76 34.14
C PRO A 259 12.46 -11.06 34.97
N GLN A 260 12.63 -11.32 36.26
CA GLN A 260 11.49 -11.54 37.17
C GLN A 260 10.55 -10.32 37.15
N PRO A 261 9.22 -10.54 37.15
CA PRO A 261 8.27 -9.44 37.18
C PRO A 261 8.40 -8.64 38.47
N SER A 262 8.06 -7.35 38.41
CA SER A 262 8.01 -6.51 39.60
C SER A 262 7.02 -7.09 40.62
N PRO A 263 7.33 -7.14 41.93
CA PRO A 263 6.37 -7.55 42.95
C PRO A 263 5.05 -6.75 42.93
N MET A 264 5.07 -5.53 42.38
CA MET A 264 3.89 -4.66 42.25
C MET A 264 2.89 -5.12 41.17
N THR A 265 3.30 -6.00 40.26
CA THR A 265 2.40 -6.52 39.21
C THR A 265 1.54 -7.67 39.70
N ASN A 266 1.79 -8.20 40.91
CA ASN A 266 1.16 -9.40 41.47
C ASN A 266 1.24 -10.61 40.52
N ASP A 267 2.26 -10.63 39.66
CA ASP A 267 2.47 -11.68 38.65
C ASP A 267 3.28 -12.84 39.22
N THR A 268 2.92 -13.26 40.44
CA THR A 268 3.48 -14.45 41.07
C THR A 268 2.60 -15.62 40.66
N PRO A 269 3.04 -16.49 39.72
CA PRO A 269 2.25 -17.67 39.38
C PRO A 269 2.12 -18.54 40.63
N ASN A 270 0.88 -18.77 41.07
CA ASN A 270 0.57 -19.60 42.22
C ASN A 270 0.75 -21.07 41.81
N ARG A 271 2.01 -21.52 41.66
CA ARG A 271 2.33 -22.93 41.45
C ARG A 271 2.31 -23.62 42.81
N THR A 272 1.26 -24.40 43.06
CA THR A 272 1.30 -25.45 44.08
C THR A 272 2.25 -26.53 43.59
N ASP A 273 3.40 -26.69 44.26
CA ASP A 273 4.31 -27.81 44.04
C ASP A 273 3.61 -29.12 44.43
N GLU A 274 2.86 -29.72 43.50
CA GLU A 274 2.55 -31.15 43.55
C GLU A 274 3.73 -31.91 42.94
N SER A 275 4.71 -32.26 43.78
CA SER A 275 5.38 -33.58 43.78
C SER A 275 6.64 -33.57 44.64
N SER A 276 6.46 -33.71 45.94
CA SER A 276 7.41 -34.45 46.77
C SER A 276 6.67 -35.41 47.69
N ASP A 277 5.85 -36.26 47.07
CA ASP A 277 5.45 -37.52 47.69
C ASP A 277 6.29 -38.65 47.08
N SER A 278 7.42 -38.91 47.72
CA SER A 278 7.88 -40.28 47.96
C SER A 278 8.79 -40.22 49.18
N SER A 279 8.15 -40.48 50.31
CA SER A 279 8.79 -40.88 51.54
C SER A 279 9.18 -42.37 51.46
N GLU A 280 10.24 -42.70 52.20
CA GLU A 280 10.79 -44.04 52.55
C GLU A 280 11.77 -44.73 51.57
#